data_AF-A0A800A3I7-F1
#
_entry.id   AF-A0A800A3I7-F1
#
_cell.length_a   1.000
_cell.length_b   1.000
_cell.length_c   1.000
_cell.angle_alpha   90.00
_cell.angle_beta   90.00
_cell.angle_gamma   90.00
#
_symmetry.space_group_name_H-M   'P 1'
#
loop_
_entity.id
_entity.type
_entity.pdbx_description
1 polymer ?
#
loop_
_entity_poly.entity_id
_entity_poly.type
_entity_poly.pdbx_seq_one_letter_code
_entity_poly.pdbx_strand_id
1 'polypeptide(L)'
;MGEQVLNELSPEGFRHNEQSLRVVDLLEKDGQGLNLTWEVRDGILNHSKSGVEIPGEGWTDIGTVEGQVVKIADIVAYVNHDIGDAIRAGVITENELPTSVIRRLGHTSSQRINTLVCDIISCSQASLKNPEHEKPVISMSTEILGVTNRLREFLFDKVYNPTLASEETDKARKTVHLLYTYFLKHVEELPKEYASLKGSAERKVTDYIAGMTDQYALRMAGEISL
;
A
#
# COMPACT_ATOMS: atom_id res chain seq x y z
N MET A 1 1.94 4.13 8.61
CA MET A 1 2.15 4.10 10.08
C MET A 1 2.03 2.69 10.64
N GLY A 2 0.88 2.02 10.58
CA GLY A 2 0.68 0.69 11.22
C GLY A 2 1.74 -0.35 10.83
N GLU A 3 2.05 -0.44 9.53
CA GLU A 3 3.14 -1.27 9.01
C GLU A 3 4.50 -0.97 9.65
N GLN A 4 4.88 0.30 9.78
CA GLN A 4 6.14 0.71 10.40
C GLN A 4 6.19 0.24 11.87
N VAL A 5 5.11 0.44 12.63
CA VAL A 5 5.06 0.08 14.05
C VAL A 5 5.16 -1.44 14.21
N LEU A 6 4.42 -2.22 13.41
CA LEU A 6 4.53 -3.68 13.44
C LEU A 6 5.89 -4.17 12.99
N ASN A 7 6.53 -3.50 12.02
CA ASN A 7 7.88 -3.85 11.57
C ASN A 7 8.94 -3.58 12.65
N GLU A 8 8.77 -2.53 13.45
CA GLU A 8 9.62 -2.24 14.61
C GLU A 8 9.44 -3.26 15.75
N LEU A 9 8.20 -3.75 15.95
CA LEU A 9 7.84 -4.65 17.04
C LEU A 9 8.10 -6.13 16.75
N SER A 10 7.86 -6.56 15.51
CA SER A 10 7.99 -7.96 15.08
C SER A 10 9.46 -8.30 14.82
N PRO A 11 10.06 -9.30 15.52
CA PRO A 11 11.46 -9.68 15.30
C PRO A 11 11.75 -10.16 13.87
N GLU A 12 10.75 -10.72 13.21
CA GLU A 12 10.82 -11.19 11.82
C GLU A 12 10.55 -10.06 10.80
N GLY A 13 10.35 -8.83 11.28
CA GLY A 13 9.87 -7.71 10.48
C GLY A 13 8.39 -7.82 10.13
N PHE A 14 7.90 -6.82 9.40
CA PHE A 14 6.56 -6.78 8.85
C PHE A 14 6.54 -5.95 7.57
N ARG A 15 5.95 -6.52 6.52
CA ARG A 15 5.68 -5.83 5.25
C ARG A 15 4.29 -6.18 4.77
N HIS A 16 3.52 -5.19 4.38
CA HIS A 16 2.10 -5.37 4.09
C HIS A 16 1.85 -6.35 2.92
N ASN A 17 2.68 -6.31 1.88
CA ASN A 17 2.61 -7.20 0.71
C ASN A 17 2.91 -8.66 1.07
N GLU A 18 3.92 -8.89 1.92
CA GLU A 18 4.26 -10.22 2.44
C GLU A 18 3.15 -10.75 3.37
N GLN A 19 2.56 -9.87 4.18
CA GLN A 19 1.42 -10.22 5.01
C GLN A 19 0.18 -10.56 4.18
N SER A 20 -0.12 -9.82 3.12
CA SER A 20 -1.21 -10.15 2.20
C SER A 20 -1.03 -11.52 1.54
N LEU A 21 0.21 -11.88 1.16
CA LEU A 21 0.50 -13.22 0.65
C LEU A 21 0.28 -14.29 1.74
N ARG A 22 0.72 -14.02 2.97
CA ARG A 22 0.50 -14.89 4.12
C ARG A 22 -0.99 -15.09 4.42
N VAL A 23 -1.81 -14.04 4.31
CA VAL A 23 -3.28 -14.14 4.48
C VAL A 23 -3.85 -15.18 3.53
N VAL A 24 -3.58 -15.02 2.23
CA VAL A 24 -4.15 -15.90 1.19
C VAL A 24 -3.50 -17.29 1.16
N ASP A 25 -2.29 -17.47 1.67
CA ASP A 25 -1.60 -18.75 1.68
C ASP A 25 -1.86 -19.55 2.97
N LEU A 26 -2.03 -18.89 4.12
CA LEU A 26 -1.90 -19.52 5.43
C LEU A 26 -2.91 -19.08 6.49
N LEU A 27 -3.65 -17.98 6.33
CA LEU A 27 -4.56 -17.50 7.39
C LEU A 27 -6.03 -17.74 7.03
N GLU A 28 -6.39 -17.50 5.77
CA GLU A 28 -7.74 -17.71 5.28
C GLU A 28 -8.18 -19.18 5.35
N LYS A 29 -9.50 -19.40 5.41
CA LYS A 29 -10.13 -20.74 5.49
C LYS A 29 -9.55 -21.60 6.62
N ASP A 30 -9.58 -21.08 7.86
CA ASP A 30 -9.10 -21.78 9.06
C ASP A 30 -7.65 -22.28 8.91
N GLY A 31 -6.80 -21.47 8.28
CA GLY A 31 -5.39 -21.78 8.05
C GLY A 31 -5.08 -22.70 6.87
N GLN A 32 -6.05 -22.94 5.97
CA GLN A 32 -5.84 -23.72 4.73
C GLN A 32 -5.35 -22.87 3.56
N GLY A 33 -5.50 -21.55 3.64
CA GLY A 33 -5.28 -20.64 2.53
C GLY A 33 -6.37 -20.77 1.45
N LEU A 34 -6.25 -19.94 0.42
CA LEU A 34 -7.21 -19.83 -0.68
C LEU A 34 -6.83 -20.67 -1.89
N ASN A 35 -5.61 -21.22 -1.94
CA ASN A 35 -5.05 -21.96 -3.08
C ASN A 35 -5.13 -21.15 -4.40
N LEU A 36 -4.70 -19.89 -4.33
CA LEU A 36 -4.65 -19.00 -5.49
C LEU A 36 -3.54 -19.43 -6.46
N THR A 37 -3.70 -19.08 -7.74
CA THR A 37 -2.68 -19.36 -8.75
C THR A 37 -1.40 -18.57 -8.48
N TRP A 38 -0.30 -19.02 -9.08
CA TRP A 38 1.00 -18.36 -8.92
C TRP A 38 0.95 -16.90 -9.38
N GLU A 39 0.26 -16.60 -10.48
CA GLU A 39 0.16 -15.26 -11.07
C GLU A 39 -0.52 -14.27 -10.12
N VAL A 40 -1.59 -14.71 -9.44
CA VAL A 40 -2.29 -13.87 -8.46
C VAL A 40 -1.41 -13.61 -7.24
N ARG A 41 -0.71 -14.64 -6.76
CA ARG A 41 0.22 -14.54 -5.62
C ARG A 41 1.41 -13.63 -5.94
N ASP A 42 1.97 -13.73 -7.14
CA ASP A 42 3.03 -12.85 -7.65
C ASP A 42 2.56 -11.39 -7.70
N GLY A 43 1.35 -11.14 -8.22
CA GLY A 43 0.73 -9.81 -8.20
C GLY A 43 0.59 -9.26 -6.78
N ILE A 44 0.09 -10.06 -5.84
CA ILE A 44 -0.04 -9.66 -4.41
C ILE A 44 1.33 -9.35 -3.80
N LEU A 45 2.37 -10.13 -4.07
CA LEU A 45 3.67 -9.90 -3.46
C LEU A 45 4.37 -8.66 -4.04
N ASN A 46 4.26 -8.44 -5.35
CA ASN A 46 5.12 -7.49 -6.06
C ASN A 46 4.42 -6.17 -6.45
N HIS A 47 3.15 -5.99 -6.09
CA HIS A 47 2.42 -4.73 -6.34
C HIS A 47 2.97 -3.53 -5.57
N SER A 48 3.54 -3.74 -4.38
CA SER A 48 4.00 -2.67 -3.50
C SER A 48 5.25 -1.96 -4.06
N LYS A 49 5.45 -0.71 -3.61
CA LYS A 49 6.53 0.16 -4.08
C LYS A 49 7.57 0.31 -2.98
N SER A 50 8.84 0.08 -3.32
CA SER A 50 9.99 0.49 -2.51
C SER A 50 10.27 1.99 -2.77
N GLY A 51 9.48 2.90 -2.18
CA GLY A 51 9.78 4.34 -2.16
C GLY A 51 8.86 5.29 -2.94
N VAL A 52 9.29 6.56 -3.00
CA VAL A 52 8.52 7.70 -3.55
C VAL A 52 8.62 7.79 -5.08
N GLU A 53 9.75 7.38 -5.67
CA GLU A 53 9.99 7.47 -7.11
C GLU A 53 9.37 6.33 -7.91
N ILE A 54 9.05 6.60 -9.18
CA ILE A 54 8.63 5.61 -10.18
C ILE A 54 9.52 5.78 -11.42
N PRO A 55 10.15 4.70 -11.92
CA PRO A 55 10.20 3.36 -11.36
C PRO A 55 11.16 3.32 -10.16
N GLY A 56 10.72 2.83 -9.00
CA GLY A 56 11.61 2.54 -7.87
C GLY A 56 12.32 1.19 -8.02
N GLU A 57 13.22 0.86 -7.07
CA GLU A 57 13.79 -0.49 -6.98
C GLU A 57 12.67 -1.55 -6.92
N GLY A 58 12.79 -2.60 -7.74
CA GLY A 58 11.81 -3.68 -7.84
C GLY A 58 10.56 -3.37 -8.66
N TRP A 59 10.58 -2.34 -9.51
CA TRP A 59 9.49 -2.07 -10.45
C TRP A 59 9.23 -3.23 -11.42
N THR A 60 10.31 -3.91 -11.86
CA THR A 60 10.27 -5.02 -12.83
C THR A 60 10.21 -6.40 -12.19
N ASP A 61 10.05 -6.49 -10.87
CA ASP A 61 10.07 -7.77 -10.15
C ASP A 61 8.75 -8.55 -10.28
N ILE A 62 7.76 -7.96 -10.96
CA ILE A 62 6.50 -8.61 -11.27
C ILE A 62 6.68 -9.56 -12.47
N GLY A 63 6.27 -10.80 -12.30
CA GLY A 63 6.39 -11.85 -13.31
C GLY A 63 5.39 -11.76 -14.47
N THR A 64 4.29 -11.01 -14.31
CA THR A 64 3.20 -10.89 -15.29
C THR A 64 2.98 -9.47 -15.81
N VAL A 65 2.46 -9.34 -17.04
CA VAL A 65 2.10 -8.03 -17.60
C VAL A 65 0.88 -7.46 -16.88
N GLU A 66 -0.07 -8.30 -16.52
CA GLU A 66 -1.25 -7.96 -15.73
C GLU A 66 -0.87 -7.38 -14.37
N GLY A 67 0.10 -7.97 -13.67
CA GLY A 67 0.60 -7.41 -12.42
C GLY A 67 1.25 -6.04 -12.61
N GLN A 68 1.97 -5.81 -13.71
CA GLN A 68 2.49 -4.46 -14.05
C GLN A 68 1.35 -3.46 -14.27
N VAL A 69 0.25 -3.87 -14.92
CA VAL A 69 -0.96 -3.04 -15.08
C VAL A 69 -1.55 -2.69 -13.71
N VAL A 70 -1.69 -3.67 -12.80
CA VAL A 70 -2.21 -3.42 -11.44
C VAL A 70 -1.32 -2.42 -10.70
N LYS A 71 0.00 -2.60 -10.74
CA LYS A 71 0.96 -1.70 -10.08
C LYS A 71 0.86 -0.25 -10.59
N ILE A 72 0.72 -0.07 -11.90
CA ILE A 72 0.51 1.26 -12.50
C ILE A 72 -0.87 1.83 -12.17
N ALA A 73 -1.92 1.00 -12.24
CA ALA A 73 -3.29 1.40 -11.94
C ALA A 73 -3.42 1.91 -10.50
N ASP A 74 -2.75 1.27 -9.55
CA ASP A 74 -2.67 1.74 -8.16
C ASP A 74 -2.09 3.16 -8.07
N ILE A 75 -1.10 3.51 -8.89
CA ILE A 75 -0.53 4.87 -8.92
C ILE A 75 -1.55 5.88 -9.43
N VAL A 76 -2.25 5.51 -10.52
CA VAL A 76 -3.28 6.36 -11.10
C VAL A 76 -4.41 6.58 -10.08
N ALA A 77 -4.83 5.54 -9.35
CA ALA A 77 -5.85 5.64 -8.33
C ALA A 77 -5.40 6.53 -7.17
N TYR A 78 -4.24 6.24 -6.57
CA TYR A 78 -3.63 6.99 -5.46
C TYR A 78 -3.56 8.48 -5.77
N VAL A 79 -2.89 8.85 -6.87
CA VAL A 79 -2.66 10.24 -7.26
C VAL A 79 -3.97 11.02 -7.44
N ASN A 80 -5.06 10.35 -7.84
CA ASN A 80 -6.33 11.02 -8.07
C ASN A 80 -7.22 11.09 -6.83
N HIS A 81 -7.33 9.99 -6.08
CA HIS A 81 -8.17 9.96 -4.88
C HIS A 81 -7.58 10.81 -3.75
N ASP A 82 -6.27 10.77 -3.52
CA ASP A 82 -5.65 11.48 -2.41
C ASP A 82 -5.76 13.00 -2.54
N ILE A 83 -5.69 13.54 -3.77
CA ILE A 83 -5.95 14.97 -4.01
C ILE A 83 -7.36 15.33 -3.54
N GLY A 84 -8.35 14.53 -3.97
CA GLY A 84 -9.74 14.76 -3.61
C GLY A 84 -9.96 14.66 -2.10
N ASP A 85 -9.32 13.70 -1.45
CA ASP A 85 -9.45 13.46 -0.02
C ASP A 85 -8.78 14.56 0.79
N ALA A 86 -7.59 15.00 0.39
CA ALA A 86 -6.87 16.10 1.02
C ALA A 86 -7.63 17.43 0.88
N ILE A 87 -8.25 17.69 -0.27
CA ILE A 87 -9.09 18.89 -0.47
C ILE A 87 -10.34 18.80 0.41
N ARG A 88 -11.04 17.65 0.45
CA ARG A 88 -12.24 17.49 1.29
C ARG A 88 -11.93 17.61 2.78
N ALA A 89 -10.74 17.18 3.20
CA ALA A 89 -10.25 17.32 4.56
C ALA A 89 -9.71 18.74 4.88
N GLY A 90 -9.62 19.63 3.88
CA GLY A 90 -9.10 20.98 4.05
C GLY A 90 -7.58 21.06 4.29
N VAL A 91 -6.84 20.00 3.95
CA VAL A 91 -5.37 19.93 4.11
C VAL A 91 -4.66 20.75 3.03
N ILE A 92 -5.21 20.74 1.82
CA ILE A 92 -4.76 21.55 0.68
C ILE A 92 -5.97 22.13 -0.07
N THR A 93 -5.73 23.13 -0.90
CA THR A 93 -6.70 23.69 -1.84
C THR A 93 -6.30 23.39 -3.29
N GLU A 94 -7.25 23.47 -4.22
CA GLU A 94 -6.96 23.26 -5.66
C GLU A 94 -5.87 24.19 -6.19
N ASN A 95 -5.75 25.40 -5.64
CA ASN A 95 -4.77 26.41 -6.07
C ASN A 95 -3.34 26.10 -5.59
N GLU A 96 -3.18 25.22 -4.60
CA GLU A 96 -1.87 24.80 -4.10
C GLU A 96 -1.24 23.69 -4.94
N LEU A 97 -2.03 23.02 -5.78
CA LEU A 97 -1.51 22.01 -6.69
C LEU A 97 -0.50 22.63 -7.67
N PRO A 98 0.64 21.95 -7.96
CA PRO A 98 1.63 22.50 -8.86
C PRO A 98 1.06 22.79 -10.26
N THR A 99 1.19 24.03 -10.74
CA THR A 99 0.63 24.44 -12.03
C THR A 99 1.18 23.61 -13.20
N SER A 100 2.44 23.19 -13.11
CA SER A 100 3.07 22.31 -14.10
C SER A 100 2.38 20.94 -14.21
N VAL A 101 1.89 20.43 -13.08
CA VAL A 101 1.17 19.16 -13.00
C VAL A 101 -0.23 19.30 -13.57
N ILE A 102 -0.98 20.31 -13.11
CA ILE A 102 -2.35 20.53 -13.56
C ILE A 102 -2.40 20.79 -15.07
N ARG A 103 -1.45 21.60 -15.59
CA ARG A 103 -1.39 21.91 -17.02
C ARG A 103 -1.18 20.67 -17.89
N ARG A 104 -0.45 19.66 -17.39
CA ARG A 104 -0.13 18.46 -18.18
C ARG A 104 -1.12 17.32 -17.95
N LEU A 105 -1.51 17.05 -16.70
CA LEU A 105 -2.42 15.93 -16.39
C LEU A 105 -3.88 16.34 -16.52
N GLY A 106 -4.24 17.56 -16.13
CA GLY A 106 -5.62 18.07 -16.12
C GLY A 106 -6.05 18.65 -14.78
N HIS A 107 -7.09 19.49 -14.82
CA HIS A 107 -7.64 20.17 -13.65
C HIS A 107 -8.58 19.26 -12.84
N THR A 108 -9.37 18.44 -13.53
CA THR A 108 -10.33 17.53 -12.88
C THR A 108 -9.74 16.13 -12.72
N SER A 109 -10.29 15.36 -11.78
CA SER A 109 -9.93 13.95 -11.60
C SER A 109 -10.11 13.15 -12.90
N SER A 110 -11.23 13.36 -13.61
CA SER A 110 -11.51 12.65 -14.87
C SER A 110 -10.48 12.97 -15.96
N GLN A 111 -10.06 14.24 -16.08
CA GLN A 111 -9.03 14.63 -17.05
C GLN A 111 -7.68 13.99 -16.72
N ARG A 112 -7.27 14.02 -15.44
CA ARG A 112 -6.01 13.38 -15.00
C ARG A 112 -5.99 11.89 -15.26
N ILE A 113 -7.06 11.18 -14.89
CA ILE A 113 -7.21 9.75 -15.16
C ILE A 113 -7.11 9.48 -16.66
N ASN A 114 -7.85 10.22 -17.48
CA ASN A 114 -7.81 10.05 -18.94
C ASN A 114 -6.40 10.26 -19.50
N THR A 115 -5.72 11.35 -19.12
CA THR A 115 -4.37 11.64 -19.58
C THR A 115 -3.39 10.54 -19.21
N LEU A 116 -3.40 10.09 -17.95
CA LEU A 116 -2.53 9.02 -17.47
C LEU A 116 -2.80 7.71 -18.21
N VAL A 117 -4.06 7.28 -18.28
CA VAL A 117 -4.44 6.01 -18.91
C VAL A 117 -4.13 6.02 -20.41
N CYS A 118 -4.44 7.09 -21.14
CA CYS A 118 -4.12 7.19 -22.56
C CYS A 118 -2.61 7.16 -22.84
N ASP A 119 -1.81 7.84 -22.01
CA ASP A 119 -0.34 7.81 -22.12
C ASP A 119 0.20 6.41 -21.83
N ILE A 120 -0.24 5.76 -20.76
CA ILE A 120 0.16 4.40 -20.40
C ILE A 120 -0.13 3.42 -21.55
N ILE A 121 -1.34 3.48 -22.12
CA ILE A 121 -1.72 2.61 -23.24
C ILE A 121 -0.81 2.87 -24.45
N SER A 122 -0.59 4.14 -24.79
CA SER A 122 0.20 4.52 -25.96
C SER A 122 1.67 4.10 -25.84
N CYS A 123 2.29 4.33 -24.67
CA CYS A 123 3.66 3.93 -24.38
C CYS A 123 3.82 2.41 -24.32
N SER A 124 2.90 1.71 -23.67
CA SER A 124 2.94 0.25 -23.55
C SER A 124 2.76 -0.43 -24.90
N GLN A 125 1.88 0.09 -25.77
CA GLN A 125 1.71 -0.42 -27.14
C GLN A 125 2.96 -0.24 -28.00
N ALA A 126 3.73 0.84 -27.80
CA ALA A 126 5.00 1.03 -28.50
C ALA A 126 6.04 0.01 -28.03
N SER A 127 6.13 -0.26 -26.72
CA SER A 127 7.02 -1.27 -26.15
C SER A 127 6.72 -2.68 -26.66
N LEU A 128 5.43 -3.05 -26.77
CA LEU A 128 4.97 -4.34 -27.31
C LEU A 128 5.38 -4.60 -28.76
N LYS A 129 5.64 -3.56 -29.55
CA LYS A 129 6.03 -3.67 -30.96
C LYS A 129 7.54 -3.65 -31.18
N ASN A 130 8.33 -3.41 -30.13
CA ASN A 130 9.78 -3.33 -30.24
C ASN A 130 10.40 -4.73 -30.04
N PRO A 131 10.98 -5.34 -31.08
CA PRO A 131 11.58 -6.67 -31.00
C PRO A 131 12.84 -6.74 -30.11
N GLU A 132 13.39 -5.61 -29.68
CA GLU A 132 14.55 -5.56 -28.76
C GLU A 132 14.18 -5.79 -27.29
N HIS A 133 12.91 -5.67 -26.91
CA HIS A 133 12.47 -5.98 -25.56
C HIS A 133 12.13 -7.46 -25.42
N GLU A 134 12.93 -8.22 -24.66
CA GLU A 134 12.66 -9.63 -24.35
C GLU A 134 11.33 -9.84 -23.58
N LYS A 135 10.82 -8.80 -22.90
CA LYS A 135 9.56 -8.83 -22.16
C LYS A 135 8.75 -7.53 -22.34
N PRO A 136 7.41 -7.61 -22.44
CA PRO A 136 6.57 -6.43 -22.46
C PRO A 136 6.70 -5.60 -21.18
N VAL A 137 6.78 -4.28 -21.33
CA VAL A 137 6.83 -3.34 -20.19
C VAL A 137 5.65 -2.39 -20.26
N ILE A 138 4.83 -2.38 -19.20
CA ILE A 138 3.81 -1.35 -19.01
C ILE A 138 4.48 -0.12 -18.39
N SER A 139 4.33 1.02 -19.04
CA SER A 139 5.03 2.26 -18.64
C SER A 139 4.30 3.51 -19.09
N MET A 140 4.71 4.65 -18.53
CA MET A 140 4.33 6.00 -18.95
C MET A 140 5.45 6.61 -19.79
N SER A 141 5.14 7.66 -20.55
CA SER A 141 6.18 8.47 -21.19
C SER A 141 7.03 9.17 -20.14
N THR A 142 8.29 9.45 -20.45
CA THR A 142 9.22 10.16 -19.54
C THR A 142 8.64 11.48 -19.03
N GLU A 143 7.90 12.19 -19.89
CA GLU A 143 7.26 13.45 -19.52
C GLU A 143 6.13 13.24 -18.50
N ILE A 144 5.19 12.32 -18.76
CA ILE A 144 4.07 12.05 -17.87
C ILE A 144 4.55 11.44 -16.56
N LEU A 145 5.54 10.55 -16.61
CA LEU A 145 6.17 9.99 -15.43
C LEU A 145 6.79 11.06 -14.53
N GLY A 146 7.56 11.99 -15.11
CA GLY A 146 8.16 13.10 -14.36
C GLY A 146 7.13 14.07 -13.77
N VAL A 147 5.96 14.22 -14.41
CA VAL A 147 4.86 15.01 -13.84
C VAL A 147 4.16 14.24 -12.70
N THR A 148 3.92 12.95 -12.87
CA THR A 148 3.31 12.08 -11.87
C THR A 148 4.17 12.00 -10.60
N ASN A 149 5.50 11.85 -10.74
CA ASN A 149 6.42 11.84 -9.60
C ASN A 149 6.38 13.16 -8.82
N ARG A 150 6.41 14.31 -9.52
CA ARG A 150 6.26 15.63 -8.87
C ARG A 150 4.94 15.80 -8.11
N LEU A 151 3.85 15.26 -8.64
CA LEU A 151 2.56 15.28 -7.95
C LEU A 151 2.59 14.40 -6.69
N ARG A 152 3.20 13.22 -6.77
CA ARG A 152 3.39 12.34 -5.61
C ARG A 152 4.26 12.99 -4.54
N GLU A 153 5.39 13.60 -4.93
CA GLU A 153 6.26 14.35 -4.02
C GLU A 153 5.52 15.48 -3.31
N PHE A 154 4.72 16.25 -4.06
CA PHE A 154 3.88 17.31 -3.50
C PHE A 154 2.87 16.76 -2.48
N LEU A 155 2.15 15.68 -2.82
CA LEU A 155 1.20 15.05 -1.92
C LEU A 155 1.90 14.50 -0.67
N PHE A 156 3.08 13.89 -0.84
CA PHE A 156 3.88 13.39 0.26
C PHE A 156 4.27 14.50 1.23
N ASP A 157 4.76 15.64 0.72
CA ASP A 157 5.16 16.78 1.55
C ASP A 157 3.97 17.49 2.21
N LYS A 158 2.88 17.72 1.48
CA LYS A 158 1.76 18.54 1.96
C LYS A 158 0.67 17.77 2.68
N VAL A 159 0.51 16.48 2.39
CA VAL A 159 -0.59 15.67 2.93
C VAL A 159 -0.04 14.62 3.89
N TYR A 160 0.92 13.79 3.46
CA TYR A 160 1.38 12.66 4.27
C TYR A 160 2.27 13.06 5.42
N ASN A 161 3.34 13.84 5.19
CA ASN A 161 4.29 14.24 6.23
C ASN A 161 3.63 14.93 7.43
N PRO A 162 2.75 15.93 7.25
CA PRO A 162 2.07 16.57 8.39
C PRO A 162 1.14 15.59 9.11
N THR A 163 0.45 14.73 8.37
CA THR A 163 -0.47 13.74 8.94
C THR A 163 0.28 12.71 9.79
N LEU A 164 1.48 12.29 9.38
CA LEU A 164 2.32 11.37 10.15
C LEU A 164 2.85 11.96 11.46
N ALA A 165 2.87 13.28 11.60
CA ALA A 165 3.26 13.97 12.84
C ALA A 165 2.07 14.34 13.73
N SER A 166 0.87 13.85 13.43
CA SER A 166 -0.35 14.18 14.16
C SER A 166 -0.50 13.40 15.47
N GLU A 167 -1.23 13.97 16.43
CA GLU A 167 -1.62 13.29 17.67
C GLU A 167 -2.38 11.99 17.42
N GLU A 168 -3.18 11.93 16.34
CA GLU A 168 -3.89 10.71 15.95
C GLU A 168 -2.93 9.58 15.53
N THR A 169 -1.85 9.93 14.83
CA THR A 169 -0.78 8.97 14.49
C THR A 169 -0.07 8.47 15.75
N ASP A 170 0.21 9.35 16.71
CA ASP A 170 0.79 8.96 17.99
C ASP A 170 -0.13 8.05 18.80
N LYS A 171 -1.44 8.34 18.83
CA LYS A 171 -2.44 7.47 19.47
C LYS A 171 -2.45 6.09 18.81
N ALA A 172 -2.55 6.03 17.49
CA ALA A 172 -2.61 4.77 16.77
C ALA A 172 -1.30 3.96 16.93
N ARG A 173 -0.12 4.60 16.98
CA ARG A 173 1.15 3.95 17.34
C ARG A 173 1.09 3.33 18.73
N LYS A 174 0.62 4.08 19.74
CA LYS A 174 0.47 3.59 21.12
C LYS A 174 -0.50 2.43 21.21
N THR A 175 -1.62 2.49 20.48
CA THR A 175 -2.61 1.41 20.39
C THR A 175 -1.98 0.12 19.88
N VAL A 176 -1.26 0.16 18.76
CA VAL A 176 -0.60 -1.03 18.21
C VAL A 176 0.45 -1.58 19.18
N HIS A 177 1.24 -0.72 19.81
CA HIS A 177 2.23 -1.13 20.83
C HIS A 177 1.58 -1.83 22.03
N LEU A 178 0.48 -1.27 22.53
CA LEU A 178 -0.27 -1.84 23.64
C LEU A 178 -0.81 -3.23 23.28
N LEU A 179 -1.50 -3.34 22.15
CA LEU A 179 -2.07 -4.60 21.67
C LEU A 179 -0.98 -5.67 21.49
N TYR A 180 0.13 -5.31 20.86
CA TYR A 180 1.25 -6.23 20.64
C TYR A 180 1.85 -6.73 21.96
N THR A 181 2.14 -5.80 22.87
CA THR A 181 2.74 -6.13 24.18
C THR A 181 1.79 -6.99 25.02
N TYR A 182 0.49 -6.71 24.96
CA TYR A 182 -0.53 -7.46 25.68
C TYR A 182 -0.64 -8.89 25.14
N PHE A 183 -0.94 -9.07 23.86
CA PHE A 183 -1.16 -10.40 23.28
C PHE A 183 0.10 -11.26 23.26
N LEU A 184 1.30 -10.66 23.27
CA LEU A 184 2.53 -11.42 23.43
C LEU A 184 2.70 -12.00 24.85
N LYS A 185 2.17 -11.32 25.87
CA LYS A 185 2.12 -11.85 27.25
C LYS A 185 0.96 -12.81 27.49
N HIS A 186 -0.11 -12.65 26.72
CA HIS A 186 -1.38 -13.37 26.84
C HIS A 186 -1.73 -14.11 25.55
N VAL A 187 -0.80 -14.95 25.07
CA VAL A 187 -0.93 -15.67 23.79
C VAL A 187 -2.14 -16.62 23.80
N GLU A 188 -2.51 -17.11 24.98
CA GLU A 188 -3.71 -17.91 25.24
C GLU A 188 -5.04 -17.18 24.99
N GLU A 189 -5.03 -15.85 24.99
CA GLU A 189 -6.21 -15.01 24.70
C GLU A 189 -6.39 -14.72 23.20
N LEU A 190 -5.43 -15.14 22.35
CA LEU A 190 -5.60 -15.04 20.91
C LEU A 190 -6.80 -15.86 20.45
N PRO A 191 -7.58 -15.37 19.45
CA PRO A 191 -8.62 -16.18 18.86
C PRO A 191 -8.07 -17.52 18.33
N LYS A 192 -8.89 -18.56 18.42
CA LYS A 192 -8.48 -19.94 18.14
C LYS A 192 -7.86 -20.10 16.75
N GLU A 193 -8.40 -19.39 15.76
CA GLU A 193 -7.85 -19.39 14.39
C GLU A 193 -6.36 -18.98 14.38
N TYR A 194 -5.96 -17.92 15.09
CA TYR A 194 -4.56 -17.48 15.16
C TYR A 194 -3.72 -18.32 16.12
N ALA A 195 -4.28 -18.70 17.28
CA ALA A 195 -3.58 -19.53 18.26
C ALA A 195 -3.18 -20.90 17.68
N SER A 196 -4.02 -21.47 16.81
CA SER A 196 -3.81 -22.77 16.17
C SER A 196 -2.78 -22.77 15.03
N LEU A 197 -2.38 -21.60 14.54
CA LEU A 197 -1.38 -21.49 13.49
C LEU A 197 -0.03 -22.03 13.93
N LYS A 198 0.78 -22.46 12.96
CA LYS A 198 2.19 -22.79 13.19
C LYS A 198 3.01 -21.50 13.17
N GLY A 199 3.99 -21.40 14.07
CA GLY A 199 4.91 -20.27 14.13
C GLY A 199 5.21 -19.83 15.56
N SER A 200 6.07 -18.81 15.65
CA SER A 200 6.40 -18.09 16.89
C SER A 200 5.16 -17.39 17.46
N ALA A 201 5.18 -17.09 18.76
CA ALA A 201 4.09 -16.34 19.39
C ALA A 201 3.99 -14.93 18.77
N GLU A 202 5.15 -14.31 18.54
CA GLU A 202 5.34 -13.02 17.89
C GLU A 202 4.65 -12.99 16.53
N ARG A 203 4.86 -14.02 15.70
CA ARG A 203 4.22 -14.09 14.38
C ARG A 203 2.69 -14.19 14.48
N LYS A 204 2.16 -14.98 15.41
CA LYS A 204 0.70 -15.12 15.61
C LYS A 204 0.06 -13.82 16.08
N VAL A 205 0.74 -13.11 16.98
CA VAL A 205 0.31 -11.80 17.47
C VAL A 205 0.33 -10.78 16.34
N THR A 206 1.39 -10.76 15.53
CA THR A 206 1.49 -9.91 14.34
C THR A 206 0.36 -10.21 13.36
N ASP A 207 0.08 -11.49 13.06
CA ASP A 207 -1.01 -11.91 12.17
C ASP A 207 -2.37 -11.42 12.68
N TYR A 208 -2.61 -11.58 13.97
CA TYR A 208 -3.86 -11.17 14.59
C TYR A 208 -4.06 -9.65 14.55
N ILE A 209 -3.05 -8.88 14.95
CA ILE A 209 -3.13 -7.42 14.98
C ILE A 209 -3.25 -6.84 13.57
N ALA A 210 -2.51 -7.39 12.59
CA ALA A 210 -2.61 -6.97 11.20
C ALA A 210 -3.99 -7.25 10.57
N GLY A 211 -4.73 -8.24 11.10
CA GLY A 211 -6.10 -8.57 10.69
C GLY A 211 -7.20 -7.75 11.38
N MET A 212 -6.86 -6.89 12.35
CA MET A 212 -7.85 -6.07 13.04
C MET A 212 -8.34 -4.91 12.17
N THR A 213 -9.63 -4.59 12.26
CA THR A 213 -10.13 -3.29 11.80
C THR A 213 -9.77 -2.20 12.81
N ASP A 214 -9.64 -0.95 12.37
CA ASP A 214 -9.31 0.18 13.25
C ASP A 214 -10.25 0.30 14.45
N GLN A 215 -11.56 0.16 14.22
CA GLN A 215 -12.57 0.21 15.27
C GLN A 215 -12.43 -0.94 16.28
N TYR A 216 -12.09 -2.14 15.80
CA TYR A 216 -11.85 -3.30 16.65
C TYR A 216 -10.61 -3.10 17.52
N ALA A 217 -9.50 -2.66 16.91
CA ALA A 217 -8.24 -2.41 17.60
C ALA A 217 -8.39 -1.37 18.70
N LEU A 218 -9.07 -0.25 18.43
CA LEU A 218 -9.33 0.80 19.42
C LEU A 218 -10.19 0.31 20.59
N ARG A 219 -11.26 -0.45 20.31
CA ARG A 219 -12.11 -1.02 21.34
C ARG A 219 -11.32 -2.00 22.23
N MET A 220 -10.58 -2.91 21.61
CA MET A 220 -9.77 -3.91 22.32
C MET A 220 -8.70 -3.25 23.19
N ALA A 221 -8.02 -2.22 22.67
CA ALA A 221 -7.07 -1.44 23.45
C ALA A 221 -7.71 -0.72 24.64
N GLY A 222 -8.95 -0.25 24.49
CA GLY A 222 -9.74 0.33 25.57
C GLY A 222 -10.07 -0.69 26.66
N GLU A 223 -10.46 -1.91 26.28
CA GLU A 223 -10.76 -3.01 27.22
C GLU A 223 -9.52 -3.45 28.00
N ILE A 224 -8.36 -3.53 27.35
CA ILE A 224 -7.07 -3.92 27.97
C ILE A 224 -6.53 -2.84 28.92
N SER A 225 -6.87 -1.58 28.69
CA SER A 225 -6.35 -0.45 29.49
C SER A 225 -7.14 -0.19 30.78
N LEU A 226 -8.24 -0.91 31.00
CA LEU A 226 -9.11 -0.82 32.19
C LEU A 226 -8.67 -1.79 33.29
#